data_AF-A0A3D2SB61-F1
#
_entry.id   AF-A0A3D2SB61-F1
#
_cell.length_a   1.000
_cell.length_b   1.000
_cell.length_c   1.000
_cell.angle_alpha   90.00
_cell.angle_beta   90.00
_cell.angle_gamma   90.00
#
_symmetry.space_group_name_H-M   'P 1'
#
loop_
_entity.id
_entity.type
_entity.pdbx_description
1 polymer ?
#
loop_
_entity_poly.entity_id
_entity_poly.type
_entity_poly.pdbx_seq_one_letter_code
_entity_poly.pdbx_strand_id
1 'polypeptide(L)'
;MDILGRIDIRRIVQTGSFLLLASILGALLTNEPLWLLAPVAFLITCQLIIDFRPVFYLLLLVTPGALEYHFESGFSTDIPTEPLEIVLMFTFIFLVILKGELLQRKFLLHPVAIVLYFHLGWILVATIYSQDIVISLKYVLAKAWYVSVFFFLGGHVLREEKHFKIAFWCLFIPTLAIVINTLIRHNQYGFAFSEVNKSMWPIFRNHVNYAVFLALMFPLLFRAAAWYDRFSWQRMLINTAKVIIAAAIYFSYTRS
;
A
#
# COMPACT_ATOMS: atom_id res chain seq x y z
N MET A 1 0.24 25.97 -13.94
CA MET A 1 0.71 26.18 -15.33
C MET A 1 0.53 24.89 -16.12
N ASP A 2 -0.52 24.85 -16.95
CA ASP A 2 -0.56 24.46 -18.38
C ASP A 2 0.28 23.31 -18.98
N ILE A 3 0.98 22.48 -18.20
CA ILE A 3 1.53 21.22 -18.75
C ILE A 3 0.37 20.28 -19.10
N LEU A 4 -0.68 20.26 -18.25
CA LEU A 4 -1.90 19.47 -18.45
C LEU A 4 -2.75 19.95 -19.64
N GLY A 5 -2.64 21.22 -20.05
CA GLY A 5 -3.38 21.78 -21.19
C GLY A 5 -2.79 21.45 -22.56
N ARG A 6 -1.55 20.93 -22.61
CA ARG A 6 -0.87 20.54 -23.86
C ARG A 6 -0.74 19.03 -24.07
N ILE A 7 -1.18 18.23 -23.11
CA ILE A 7 -1.18 16.77 -23.26
C ILE A 7 -2.37 16.39 -24.12
N ASP A 8 -2.12 16.15 -25.40
CA ASP A 8 -3.12 15.63 -26.32
C ASP A 8 -3.46 14.19 -25.93
N ILE A 9 -4.65 14.00 -25.36
CA ILE A 9 -5.18 12.69 -24.95
C ILE A 9 -5.13 11.71 -26.14
N ARG A 10 -5.35 12.19 -27.37
CA ARG A 10 -5.26 11.33 -28.56
C ARG A 10 -3.86 10.78 -28.76
N ARG A 11 -2.82 11.58 -28.50
CA ARG A 11 -1.42 11.12 -28.60
C ARG A 11 -1.10 10.08 -27.52
N ILE A 12 -1.53 10.28 -26.27
CA ILE A 12 -1.35 9.28 -25.22
C ILE A 12 -2.01 7.95 -25.60
N VAL A 13 -3.25 7.99 -26.09
CA VAL A 13 -3.98 6.79 -26.51
C VAL A 13 -3.29 6.11 -27.69
N GLN A 14 -2.81 6.87 -28.68
CA GLN A 14 -2.08 6.33 -29.84
C GLN A 14 -0.76 5.68 -29.41
N THR A 15 0.05 6.37 -28.59
CA THR A 15 1.32 5.83 -28.07
C THR A 15 1.09 4.60 -27.21
N GLY A 16 0.09 4.62 -26.32
CA GLY A 16 -0.28 3.48 -25.48
C GLY A 16 -0.76 2.28 -26.31
N SER A 17 -1.57 2.51 -27.34
CA SER A 17 -2.05 1.46 -28.25
C SER A 17 -0.91 0.83 -29.06
N PHE A 18 0.01 1.66 -29.57
CA PHE A 18 1.20 1.19 -30.25
C PHE A 18 2.10 0.37 -29.33
N LEU A 19 2.37 0.86 -28.11
CA LEU A 19 3.15 0.14 -27.10
C LEU A 19 2.51 -1.19 -26.73
N LEU A 20 1.18 -1.25 -26.56
CA LEU A 20 0.46 -2.49 -26.30
C LEU A 20 0.68 -3.51 -27.43
N LEU A 21 0.49 -3.10 -28.69
CA LEU A 21 0.69 -3.99 -29.84
C LEU A 21 2.14 -4.45 -29.95
N ALA A 22 3.11 -3.55 -29.78
CA ALA A 22 4.54 -3.89 -29.78
C ALA A 22 4.90 -4.86 -28.64
N SER A 23 4.28 -4.69 -27.47
CA SER A 23 4.51 -5.54 -26.29
C SER A 23 3.92 -6.94 -26.47
N ILE A 24 2.74 -7.06 -27.08
CA ILE A 24 2.14 -8.35 -27.43
C ILE A 24 3.01 -9.07 -28.46
N LEU A 25 3.45 -8.37 -29.51
CA LEU A 25 4.35 -8.95 -30.51
C LEU A 25 5.69 -9.37 -29.89
N GLY A 26 6.27 -8.55 -29.02
CA GLY A 26 7.50 -8.88 -28.28
C GLY A 26 7.34 -10.11 -27.40
N ALA A 27 6.23 -10.21 -26.66
CA ALA A 27 5.90 -11.38 -25.84
C ALA A 27 5.78 -12.65 -26.68
N LEU A 28 5.13 -12.58 -27.84
CA LEU A 28 4.98 -13.72 -28.75
C LEU A 28 6.29 -14.15 -29.40
N LEU A 29 7.14 -13.20 -29.79
CA LEU A 29 8.43 -13.49 -30.45
C LEU A 29 9.49 -14.05 -29.50
N THR A 30 9.48 -13.59 -28.25
CA THR A 30 10.47 -14.01 -27.24
C THR A 30 9.95 -15.10 -26.30
N ASN A 31 8.66 -15.38 -26.34
CA ASN A 31 7.95 -16.24 -25.39
C ASN A 31 8.08 -15.79 -23.92
N GLU A 32 8.36 -14.50 -23.70
CA GLU A 32 8.54 -13.91 -22.38
C GLU A 32 7.34 -13.02 -22.01
N PRO A 33 6.56 -13.33 -20.96
CA PRO A 33 5.37 -12.56 -20.61
C PRO A 33 5.70 -11.16 -20.05
N LEU A 34 6.94 -10.91 -19.63
CA LEU A 34 7.38 -9.63 -19.05
C LEU A 34 7.17 -8.44 -19.98
N TRP A 35 7.19 -8.64 -21.30
CA TRP A 35 6.89 -7.58 -22.27
C TRP A 35 5.51 -6.97 -22.07
N LEU A 36 4.53 -7.73 -21.57
CA LEU A 36 3.17 -7.26 -21.31
C LEU A 36 3.09 -6.22 -20.17
N LEU A 37 4.15 -6.07 -19.37
CA LEU A 37 4.22 -5.04 -18.32
C LEU A 37 4.53 -3.65 -18.89
N ALA A 38 5.12 -3.54 -20.08
CA ALA A 38 5.49 -2.25 -20.68
C ALA A 38 4.29 -1.27 -20.85
N PRO A 39 3.11 -1.66 -21.38
CA PRO A 39 1.96 -0.76 -21.46
C PRO A 39 1.46 -0.36 -20.07
N VAL A 40 1.53 -1.25 -19.08
CA VAL A 40 1.14 -0.95 -17.70
C VAL A 40 2.10 0.08 -17.10
N ALA A 41 3.41 -0.12 -17.25
CA ALA A 41 4.43 0.81 -16.80
C ALA A 41 4.28 2.19 -17.45
N PHE A 42 3.96 2.24 -18.75
CA PHE A 42 3.67 3.48 -19.47
C PHE A 42 2.46 4.21 -18.87
N LEU A 43 1.33 3.51 -18.68
CA LEU A 43 0.12 4.10 -18.09
C LEU A 43 0.36 4.61 -16.66
N ILE A 44 1.06 3.84 -15.83
CA ILE A 44 1.43 4.28 -14.47
C ILE A 44 2.30 5.54 -14.54
N THR A 45 3.30 5.57 -15.43
CA THR A 45 4.19 6.73 -15.58
C THR A 45 3.42 7.96 -16.04
N CYS A 46 2.56 7.84 -17.06
CA CYS A 46 1.69 8.92 -17.49
C CYS A 46 0.79 9.40 -16.34
N GLN A 47 0.20 8.47 -15.59
CA GLN A 47 -0.65 8.80 -14.45
C GLN A 47 0.13 9.57 -13.38
N LEU A 48 1.34 9.16 -13.00
CA LEU A 48 2.17 9.85 -12.01
C LEU A 48 2.51 11.28 -12.41
N ILE A 49 2.75 11.53 -13.70
CA ILE A 49 3.03 12.86 -14.24
C ILE A 49 1.79 13.76 -14.19
N ILE A 50 0.61 13.19 -14.46
CA ILE A 50 -0.68 13.90 -14.48
C ILE A 50 -1.18 14.17 -13.05
N ASP A 51 -1.36 13.10 -12.27
CA ASP A 51 -1.75 13.11 -10.87
C ASP A 51 -1.31 11.81 -10.19
N PHE A 52 -0.44 11.90 -9.19
CA PHE A 52 0.05 10.73 -8.44
C PHE A 52 -0.99 10.16 -7.46
N ARG A 53 -2.06 10.89 -7.15
CA ARG A 53 -3.08 10.47 -6.16
C ARG A 53 -3.72 9.11 -6.48
N PRO A 54 -4.16 8.81 -7.71
CA PRO A 54 -4.68 7.49 -8.05
C PRO A 54 -3.68 6.35 -7.84
N VAL A 55 -2.39 6.58 -8.07
CA VAL A 55 -1.35 5.56 -7.82
C VAL A 55 -1.14 5.36 -6.32
N PHE A 56 -1.24 6.42 -5.52
CA PHE A 56 -1.27 6.30 -4.05
C PHE A 56 -2.51 5.52 -3.56
N TYR A 57 -3.69 5.76 -4.15
CA TYR A 57 -4.88 4.96 -3.82
C TYR A 57 -4.78 3.51 -4.28
N LEU A 58 -4.13 3.26 -5.43
CA LEU A 58 -3.82 1.92 -5.88
C LEU A 58 -2.90 1.20 -4.89
N LEU A 59 -1.84 1.87 -4.39
CA LEU A 59 -0.98 1.33 -3.35
C LEU A 59 -1.83 0.89 -2.14
N LEU A 60 -2.68 1.76 -1.62
CA LEU A 60 -3.57 1.43 -0.50
C LEU A 60 -4.54 0.29 -0.81
N LEU A 61 -5.00 0.17 -2.05
CA LEU A 61 -5.88 -0.92 -2.49
C LEU A 61 -5.18 -2.28 -2.50
N VAL A 62 -3.92 -2.31 -2.91
CA VAL A 62 -3.15 -3.57 -2.99
C VAL A 62 -2.50 -3.94 -1.66
N THR A 63 -2.26 -2.98 -0.75
CA THR A 63 -1.55 -3.23 0.52
C THR A 63 -2.12 -4.39 1.34
N PRO A 64 -3.44 -4.50 1.57
CA PRO A 64 -3.95 -5.57 2.43
C PRO A 64 -3.71 -6.98 1.87
N GLY A 65 -3.57 -7.10 0.55
CA GLY A 65 -3.36 -8.36 -0.16
C GLY A 65 -1.94 -8.56 -0.67
N ALA A 66 -0.97 -7.77 -0.19
CA ALA A 66 0.43 -7.91 -0.58
C ALA A 66 0.97 -9.28 -0.20
N LEU A 67 1.81 -9.85 -1.08
CA LEU A 67 2.42 -11.15 -0.89
C LEU A 67 3.92 -10.98 -0.69
N GLU A 68 4.45 -11.62 0.34
CA GLU A 68 5.89 -11.75 0.54
C GLU A 68 6.44 -12.75 -0.49
N TYR A 69 7.22 -12.25 -1.44
CA TYR A 69 7.89 -13.07 -2.44
C TYR A 69 9.34 -13.32 -2.04
N HIS A 70 9.73 -14.60 -1.97
CA HIS A 70 11.10 -15.01 -1.69
C HIS A 70 11.83 -15.37 -3.00
N PHE A 71 12.89 -14.63 -3.30
CA PHE A 71 13.80 -14.94 -4.39
C PHE A 71 14.78 -16.04 -3.98
N GLU A 72 15.26 -16.82 -4.97
CA GLU A 72 16.23 -17.90 -4.78
C GLU A 72 17.55 -17.42 -4.14
N SER A 73 17.89 -16.15 -4.29
CA SER A 73 19.05 -15.49 -3.68
C SER A 73 18.91 -15.25 -2.16
N GLY A 74 17.82 -15.70 -1.53
CA GLY A 74 17.50 -15.44 -0.12
C GLY A 74 16.94 -14.04 0.14
N PHE A 75 16.58 -13.30 -0.92
CA PHE A 75 15.96 -11.99 -0.84
C PHE A 75 14.44 -12.12 -0.72
N SER A 76 13.77 -11.22 0.02
CA SER A 76 12.31 -11.13 0.07
C SER A 76 11.84 -9.70 -0.20
N THR A 77 10.68 -9.57 -0.82
CA THR A 77 10.03 -8.28 -1.11
C THR A 77 8.51 -8.45 -1.11
N ASP A 78 7.79 -7.45 -0.62
CA ASP A 78 6.33 -7.45 -0.67
C ASP A 78 5.82 -6.95 -2.03
N ILE A 79 5.25 -7.86 -2.82
CA ILE A 79 4.71 -7.57 -4.17
C ILE A 79 3.19 -7.42 -4.08
N PRO A 80 2.58 -6.39 -4.71
CA PRO A 80 3.20 -5.32 -5.52
C PRO A 80 3.50 -4.03 -4.75
N THR A 81 3.42 -4.04 -3.41
CA THR A 81 3.49 -2.83 -2.57
C THR A 81 4.85 -2.15 -2.59
N GLU A 82 5.94 -2.87 -2.33
CA GLU A 82 7.28 -2.27 -2.29
C GLU A 82 7.66 -1.61 -3.62
N PRO A 83 7.46 -2.24 -4.80
CA PRO A 83 7.68 -1.57 -6.08
C PRO A 83 6.89 -0.27 -6.23
N LEU A 84 5.61 -0.26 -5.83
CA LEU A 84 4.76 0.94 -5.91
C LEU A 84 5.23 2.04 -4.95
N GLU A 85 5.67 1.68 -3.75
CA GLU A 85 6.23 2.62 -2.77
C GLU A 85 7.51 3.27 -3.28
N ILE A 86 8.42 2.49 -3.89
CA ILE A 86 9.66 3.02 -4.47
C ILE A 86 9.33 4.02 -5.59
N VAL A 87 8.40 3.67 -6.48
CA VAL A 87 7.96 4.56 -7.57
C VAL A 87 7.33 5.85 -7.03
N LEU A 88 6.46 5.76 -6.02
CA LEU A 88 5.84 6.91 -5.38
C LEU A 88 6.83 7.76 -4.59
N MET A 89 7.84 7.15 -3.96
CA MET A 89 8.93 7.85 -3.28
C MET A 89 9.73 8.70 -4.27
N PHE A 90 10.17 8.13 -5.39
CA PHE A 90 10.90 8.90 -6.41
C PHE A 90 10.03 10.00 -7.03
N THR A 91 8.75 9.72 -7.26
CA THR A 91 7.78 10.73 -7.70
C THR A 91 7.69 11.87 -6.69
N PHE A 92 7.59 11.55 -5.40
CA PHE A 92 7.54 12.54 -4.32
C PHE A 92 8.82 13.37 -4.24
N ILE A 93 10.00 12.74 -4.27
CA ILE A 93 11.29 13.45 -4.27
C ILE A 93 11.39 14.39 -5.47
N PHE A 94 11.06 13.92 -6.66
CA PHE A 94 11.05 14.73 -7.88
C PHE A 94 10.12 15.94 -7.76
N LEU A 95 8.91 15.73 -7.23
CA LEU A 95 7.95 16.80 -7.01
C LEU A 95 8.45 17.83 -5.99
N VAL A 96 9.06 17.39 -4.88
CA VAL A 96 9.64 18.29 -3.86
C VAL A 96 10.77 19.13 -4.45
N ILE A 97 11.65 18.55 -5.26
CA ILE A 97 12.73 19.29 -5.93
C ILE A 97 12.17 20.37 -6.87
N LEU A 98 11.12 20.05 -7.64
CA LEU A 98 10.52 20.99 -8.59
C LEU A 98 9.65 22.07 -7.93
N LYS A 99 8.94 21.73 -6.86
CA LYS A 99 7.88 22.54 -6.26
C LYS A 99 8.05 22.63 -4.75
N GLY A 100 9.22 23.06 -4.26
CA GLY A 100 9.64 23.00 -2.84
C GLY A 100 8.62 23.41 -1.77
N GLU A 101 7.51 24.05 -2.14
CA GLU A 101 6.33 24.35 -1.33
C GLU A 101 5.42 23.15 -0.97
N LEU A 102 5.63 21.96 -1.53
CA LEU A 102 4.82 20.76 -1.20
C LEU A 102 4.84 20.44 0.31
N LEU A 103 5.98 20.72 0.95
CA LEU A 103 6.24 20.46 2.36
C LEU A 103 6.15 21.76 3.16
N GLN A 104 5.00 21.95 3.83
CA GLN A 104 4.84 23.06 4.75
C GLN A 104 5.75 22.87 5.97
N ARG A 105 6.47 23.93 6.37
CA ARG A 105 7.34 23.92 7.55
C ARG A 105 6.63 23.41 8.81
N LYS A 106 5.35 23.76 8.98
CA LYS A 106 4.51 23.29 10.10
C LYS A 106 4.37 21.77 10.13
N PHE A 107 4.27 21.12 8.95
CA PHE A 107 4.18 19.67 8.85
C PHE A 107 5.53 19.01 9.19
N LEU A 108 6.62 19.55 8.65
CA LEU A 108 7.98 19.02 8.88
C LEU A 108 8.41 19.10 10.35
N LEU A 109 7.95 20.13 11.08
CA LEU A 109 8.26 20.35 12.49
C LEU A 109 7.21 19.78 13.45
N HIS A 110 6.25 19.01 12.94
CA HIS A 110 5.25 18.38 13.80
C HIS A 110 5.92 17.39 14.77
N PRO A 111 5.49 17.28 16.04
CA PRO A 111 6.13 16.38 17.01
C PRO A 111 6.26 14.93 16.52
N VAL A 112 5.25 14.44 15.80
CA VAL A 112 5.28 13.09 15.19
C VAL A 112 6.39 12.98 14.12
N ALA A 113 6.58 14.02 13.29
CA ALA A 113 7.66 14.04 12.31
C ALA A 113 9.04 14.01 13.01
N ILE A 114 9.19 14.77 14.10
CA ILE A 114 10.42 14.82 14.89
C ILE A 114 10.76 13.45 15.47
N VAL A 115 9.78 12.76 16.06
CA VAL A 115 9.96 11.39 16.58
C VAL A 115 10.36 10.43 15.45
N LEU A 116 9.75 10.57 14.26
CA LEU A 116 10.13 9.77 13.08
C LEU A 116 11.57 10.05 12.63
N TYR A 117 12.03 11.30 12.66
CA TYR A 117 13.44 11.63 12.34
C TYR A 117 14.40 10.99 13.33
N PHE A 118 14.11 11.06 14.63
CA PHE A 118 14.93 10.39 15.64
C PHE A 118 14.94 8.88 15.46
N HIS A 119 13.78 8.28 15.13
CA HIS A 119 13.69 6.86 14.85
C HIS A 119 14.53 6.44 13.64
N LEU A 120 14.40 7.15 12.50
CA LEU A 120 15.20 6.88 11.31
C LEU A 120 16.69 7.13 11.55
N GLY A 121 17.04 8.21 12.26
CA GLY A 121 18.42 8.51 12.65
C GLY A 121 19.02 7.41 13.53
N TRP A 122 18.24 6.88 14.47
CA TRP A 122 18.67 5.75 15.30
C TRP A 122 18.90 4.48 14.49
N ILE A 123 18.02 4.18 13.52
CA ILE A 123 18.20 3.03 12.63
C ILE A 123 19.50 3.18 11.82
N LEU A 124 19.82 4.39 11.33
CA LEU A 124 21.08 4.64 10.63
C LEU A 124 22.29 4.38 11.53
N VAL A 125 22.27 4.87 12.78
CA VAL A 125 23.34 4.61 13.76
C VAL A 125 23.48 3.11 13.99
N ALA A 126 22.39 2.40 14.28
CA ALA A 126 22.42 0.95 14.50
C ALA A 126 22.95 0.18 13.27
N THR A 127 22.63 0.66 12.06
CA THR A 127 23.11 0.05 10.80
C THR A 127 24.62 0.14 10.66
N ILE A 128 25.23 1.26 11.03
CA ILE A 128 26.69 1.46 10.96
C ILE A 128 27.44 0.45 11.85
N TYR A 129 26.86 0.07 13.00
CA TYR A 129 27.45 -0.87 13.95
C TYR A 129 26.98 -2.32 13.76
N SER A 130 26.21 -2.61 12.71
CA SER A 130 25.66 -3.94 12.45
C SER A 130 26.72 -4.89 11.89
N GLN A 131 26.70 -6.15 12.35
CA GLN A 131 27.53 -7.22 11.77
C GLN A 131 27.11 -7.53 10.32
N ASP A 132 25.81 -7.62 10.06
CA ASP A 132 25.26 -7.85 8.71
C ASP A 132 24.87 -6.54 8.02
N ILE A 133 25.85 -5.77 7.56
CA ILE A 133 25.64 -4.44 6.97
C ILE A 133 24.66 -4.45 5.78
N VAL A 134 24.67 -5.50 4.96
CA VAL A 134 23.81 -5.61 3.77
C VAL A 134 22.34 -5.74 4.14
N ILE A 135 22.02 -6.54 5.16
CA ILE A 135 20.65 -6.72 5.65
C ILE A 135 20.16 -5.44 6.30
N SER A 136 21.00 -4.82 7.13
CA SER A 136 20.67 -3.57 7.81
C SER A 136 20.49 -2.40 6.84
N LEU A 137 21.27 -2.33 5.76
CA LEU A 137 21.08 -1.32 4.71
C LEU A 137 19.75 -1.52 3.98
N LYS A 138 19.36 -2.76 3.68
CA LYS A 138 18.04 -3.06 3.10
C LYS A 138 16.91 -2.62 4.04
N TYR A 139 17.07 -2.86 5.34
CA TYR A 139 16.09 -2.42 6.34
C TYR A 139 15.96 -0.88 6.37
N VAL A 140 17.08 -0.14 6.33
CA VAL A 140 17.07 1.33 6.23
C VAL A 140 16.32 1.80 4.99
N LEU A 141 16.63 1.21 3.83
CA LEU A 141 15.99 1.56 2.57
C LEU A 141 14.49 1.30 2.64
N ALA A 142 14.08 0.15 3.19
CA ALA A 142 12.68 -0.18 3.44
C ALA A 142 11.97 0.91 4.24
N LYS A 143 12.56 1.30 5.37
CA LYS A 143 11.99 2.38 6.20
C LYS A 143 11.98 3.73 5.48
N ALA A 144 12.94 4.01 4.60
CA ALA A 144 13.00 5.28 3.86
C ALA A 144 11.82 5.42 2.90
N TRP A 145 11.51 4.42 2.06
CA TRP A 145 10.36 4.52 1.15
C TRP A 145 9.03 4.45 1.90
N TYR A 146 8.92 3.66 2.98
CA TYR A 146 7.73 3.65 3.83
C TYR A 146 7.40 5.03 4.41
N VAL A 147 8.38 5.68 5.05
CA VAL A 147 8.16 7.01 5.67
C VAL A 147 7.92 8.07 4.60
N SER A 148 8.68 8.03 3.49
CA SER A 148 8.48 8.96 2.37
C SER A 148 7.06 8.91 1.80
N VAL A 149 6.53 7.70 1.60
CA VAL A 149 5.23 7.50 0.95
C VAL A 149 4.08 7.64 1.95
N PHE A 150 4.07 6.90 3.05
CA PHE A 150 2.90 6.89 3.94
C PHE A 150 2.82 8.12 4.83
N PHE A 151 3.95 8.68 5.28
CA PHE A 151 3.95 9.86 6.13
C PHE A 151 3.96 11.16 5.31
N PHE A 152 4.96 11.38 4.45
CA PHE A 152 5.08 12.66 3.73
C PHE A 152 4.10 12.77 2.57
N LEU A 153 4.12 11.83 1.63
CA LEU A 153 3.20 11.86 0.50
C LEU A 153 1.75 11.67 0.98
N GLY A 154 1.50 10.72 1.88
CA GLY A 154 0.19 10.52 2.51
C GLY A 154 -0.32 11.77 3.25
N GLY A 155 0.53 12.44 4.03
CA GLY A 155 0.18 13.71 4.69
C GLY A 155 -0.11 14.86 3.71
N HIS A 156 0.37 14.78 2.47
CA HIS A 156 0.00 15.70 1.39
C HIS A 156 -1.33 15.32 0.73
N VAL A 157 -1.54 14.03 0.41
CA VAL A 157 -2.75 13.54 -0.26
C VAL A 157 -3.99 13.60 0.63
N LEU A 158 -3.85 13.25 1.90
CA LEU A 158 -4.96 13.00 2.82
C LEU A 158 -5.39 14.24 3.63
N ARG A 159 -5.07 15.45 3.16
CA ARG A 159 -5.40 16.70 3.85
C ARG A 159 -6.90 16.99 3.90
N GLU A 160 -7.61 16.61 2.85
CA GLU A 160 -9.05 16.83 2.72
C GLU A 160 -9.84 15.57 3.08
N GLU A 161 -10.99 15.75 3.74
CA GLU A 161 -11.86 14.65 4.15
C GLU A 161 -12.27 13.75 2.98
N LYS A 162 -12.48 14.33 1.78
CA LYS A 162 -12.78 13.57 0.56
C LYS A 162 -11.69 12.54 0.24
N HIS A 163 -10.42 12.94 0.29
CA HIS A 163 -9.29 12.07 -0.01
C HIS A 163 -9.07 11.02 1.08
N PHE A 164 -9.31 11.40 2.34
CA PHE A 164 -9.29 10.45 3.46
C PHE A 164 -10.37 9.37 3.31
N LYS A 165 -11.60 9.74 2.90
CA LYS A 165 -12.68 8.77 2.61
C LYS A 165 -12.30 7.81 1.51
N ILE A 166 -11.72 8.29 0.41
CA ILE A 166 -11.26 7.42 -0.70
C ILE A 166 -10.20 6.43 -0.20
N ALA A 167 -9.18 6.93 0.51
CA ALA A 167 -8.12 6.09 1.08
C ALA A 167 -8.67 5.02 2.04
N PHE A 168 -9.65 5.38 2.88
CA PHE A 168 -10.34 4.43 3.74
C PHE A 168 -10.99 3.32 2.91
N TRP A 169 -11.75 3.63 1.86
CA TRP A 169 -12.40 2.61 1.04
C TRP A 169 -11.41 1.73 0.28
N CYS A 170 -10.31 2.31 -0.22
CA CYS A 170 -9.23 1.57 -0.84
C CYS A 170 -8.63 0.54 0.11
N LEU A 171 -8.42 0.87 1.39
CA LEU A 171 -7.94 -0.11 2.38
C LEU A 171 -9.05 -1.08 2.83
N PHE A 172 -10.26 -0.57 3.05
CA PHE A 172 -11.34 -1.29 3.72
C PHE A 172 -11.90 -2.44 2.88
N ILE A 173 -12.17 -2.22 1.59
CA ILE A 173 -12.78 -3.23 0.70
C ILE A 173 -11.90 -4.49 0.60
N PRO A 174 -10.61 -4.41 0.21
CA PRO A 174 -9.74 -5.58 0.15
C PRO A 174 -9.52 -6.20 1.53
N THR A 175 -9.40 -5.39 2.59
CA THR A 175 -9.32 -5.92 3.97
C THR A 175 -10.52 -6.78 4.30
N LEU A 176 -11.74 -6.30 4.05
CA LEU A 176 -12.96 -7.04 4.33
C LEU A 176 -13.05 -8.34 3.51
N ALA A 177 -12.68 -8.30 2.22
CA ALA A 177 -12.64 -9.48 1.37
C ALA A 177 -11.68 -10.55 1.91
N ILE A 178 -10.50 -10.12 2.36
CA ILE A 178 -9.49 -11.00 2.94
C ILE A 178 -9.96 -11.57 4.27
N VAL A 179 -10.55 -10.77 5.15
CA VAL A 179 -11.12 -11.26 6.42
C VAL A 179 -12.18 -12.32 6.18
N ILE A 180 -13.09 -12.09 5.24
CA ILE A 180 -14.13 -13.08 4.89
C ILE A 180 -13.48 -14.37 4.37
N ASN A 181 -12.51 -14.27 3.46
CA ASN A 181 -11.79 -15.44 2.95
C ASN A 181 -11.09 -16.23 4.06
N THR A 182 -10.38 -15.53 4.95
CA THR A 182 -9.69 -16.11 6.09
C THR A 182 -10.66 -16.84 7.01
N LEU A 183 -11.78 -16.23 7.38
CA LEU A 183 -12.78 -16.85 8.27
C LEU A 183 -13.41 -18.09 7.62
N ILE A 184 -13.70 -18.05 6.31
CA ILE A 184 -14.19 -19.21 5.56
C ILE A 184 -13.18 -20.36 5.61
N ARG A 185 -11.90 -20.05 5.40
CA ARG A 185 -10.82 -21.06 5.46
C ARG A 185 -10.61 -21.59 6.87
N HIS A 186 -10.65 -20.73 7.87
CA HIS A 186 -10.50 -21.15 9.27
C HIS A 186 -11.66 -22.04 9.70
N ASN A 187 -12.87 -21.79 9.21
CA ASN A 187 -14.02 -22.67 9.39
C ASN A 187 -13.81 -24.07 8.80
N GLN A 188 -13.11 -24.21 7.68
CA GLN A 188 -12.75 -25.53 7.11
C GLN A 188 -11.82 -26.33 8.04
N TYR A 189 -11.07 -25.65 8.90
CA TYR A 189 -10.27 -26.24 9.96
C TYR A 189 -11.01 -26.27 11.31
N GLY A 190 -12.33 -26.07 11.33
CA GLY A 190 -13.13 -26.07 12.55
C GLY A 190 -12.76 -24.97 13.56
N PHE A 191 -12.20 -23.85 13.08
CA PHE A 191 -11.61 -22.80 13.91
C PHE A 191 -10.53 -23.31 14.88
N ALA A 192 -9.84 -24.41 14.52
CA ALA A 192 -8.76 -24.96 15.31
C ALA A 192 -7.61 -23.95 15.45
N PHE A 193 -7.16 -23.75 16.68
CA PHE A 193 -6.07 -22.83 16.98
C PHE A 193 -4.74 -23.27 16.32
N SER A 194 -4.47 -24.57 16.29
CA SER A 194 -3.26 -25.12 15.64
C SER A 194 -3.16 -24.80 14.14
N GLU A 195 -4.31 -24.53 13.50
CA GLU A 195 -4.41 -24.29 12.07
C GLU A 195 -4.54 -22.80 11.70
N VAL A 196 -4.49 -21.90 12.70
CA VAL A 196 -4.72 -20.46 12.48
C VAL A 196 -3.76 -19.90 11.44
N ASN A 197 -2.46 -20.23 11.48
CA ASN A 197 -1.50 -19.76 10.48
C ASN A 197 -1.83 -20.26 9.06
N LYS A 198 -2.34 -21.49 8.91
CA LYS A 198 -2.70 -22.05 7.60
C LYS A 198 -3.91 -21.34 6.98
N SER A 199 -4.81 -20.81 7.81
CA SER A 199 -5.94 -20.01 7.31
C SER A 199 -5.55 -18.62 6.81
N MET A 200 -4.38 -18.09 7.23
CA MET A 200 -3.90 -16.75 6.85
C MET A 200 -2.97 -16.75 5.63
N TRP A 201 -2.25 -17.86 5.42
CA TRP A 201 -1.33 -18.02 4.28
C TRP A 201 -2.10 -18.07 2.95
N PRO A 202 -1.67 -17.44 1.84
CA PRO A 202 -0.36 -16.84 1.61
C PRO A 202 -0.26 -15.35 1.94
N ILE A 203 -1.36 -14.69 2.30
CA ILE A 203 -1.40 -13.22 2.41
C ILE A 203 -0.64 -12.73 3.63
N PHE A 204 -0.83 -13.36 4.79
CA PHE A 204 -0.08 -13.00 5.98
C PHE A 204 0.92 -14.10 6.34
N ARG A 205 2.16 -13.70 6.64
CA ARG A 205 3.21 -14.59 7.14
C ARG A 205 2.76 -15.41 8.35
N ASN A 206 2.00 -14.77 9.24
CA ASN A 206 1.44 -15.39 10.43
C ASN A 206 0.18 -14.64 10.90
N HIS A 207 -0.56 -15.28 11.80
CA HIS A 207 -1.75 -14.71 12.42
C HIS A 207 -1.49 -13.46 13.27
N VAL A 208 -0.26 -13.23 13.74
CA VAL A 208 0.11 -12.03 14.51
C VAL A 208 0.09 -10.79 13.61
N ASN A 209 0.71 -10.86 12.44
CA ASN A 209 0.70 -9.77 11.46
C ASN A 209 -0.74 -9.43 11.03
N TYR A 210 -1.56 -10.47 10.81
CA TYR A 210 -2.98 -10.32 10.53
C TYR A 210 -3.72 -9.60 11.66
N ALA A 211 -3.58 -10.06 12.91
CA ALA A 211 -4.25 -9.48 14.07
C ALA A 211 -3.86 -8.03 14.31
N VAL A 212 -2.56 -7.69 14.20
CA VAL A 212 -2.07 -6.32 14.34
C VAL A 212 -2.67 -5.41 13.26
N PHE A 213 -2.68 -5.86 12.00
CA PHE A 213 -3.28 -5.09 10.91
C PHE A 213 -4.77 -4.81 11.16
N LEU A 214 -5.54 -5.83 11.55
CA LEU A 214 -6.96 -5.65 11.87
C LEU A 214 -7.18 -4.75 13.09
N ALA A 215 -6.36 -4.88 14.13
CA ALA A 215 -6.43 -4.04 15.32
C ALA A 215 -6.20 -2.55 15.00
N LEU A 216 -5.30 -2.24 14.06
CA LEU A 216 -5.07 -0.87 13.57
C LEU A 216 -6.23 -0.36 12.70
N MET A 217 -6.85 -1.23 11.88
CA MET A 217 -8.02 -0.89 11.07
C MET A 217 -9.29 -0.68 11.90
N PHE A 218 -9.44 -1.42 13.00
CA PHE A 218 -10.67 -1.45 13.79
C PHE A 218 -11.18 -0.08 14.28
N PRO A 219 -10.37 0.79 14.93
CA PRO A 219 -10.83 2.11 15.35
C PRO A 219 -11.24 3.00 14.17
N LEU A 220 -10.63 2.83 12.99
CA LEU A 220 -10.98 3.60 11.80
C LEU A 220 -12.41 3.31 11.33
N LEU A 221 -12.93 2.10 11.54
CA LEU A 221 -14.31 1.74 11.19
C LEU A 221 -15.34 2.56 11.97
N PHE A 222 -15.06 2.89 13.24
CA PHE A 222 -15.95 3.71 14.06
C PHE A 222 -16.00 5.14 13.54
N ARG A 223 -14.84 5.72 13.24
CA ARG A 223 -14.76 7.04 12.63
C ARG A 223 -15.42 7.08 11.26
N ALA A 224 -15.22 6.05 10.45
CA ALA A 224 -15.75 5.97 9.10
C ALA A 224 -17.27 5.82 9.08
N ALA A 225 -17.85 5.01 9.97
CA ALA A 225 -19.29 4.88 10.08
C ALA A 225 -19.99 6.19 10.46
N ALA A 226 -19.30 7.08 11.19
CA ALA A 226 -19.83 8.39 11.57
C ALA A 226 -19.85 9.40 10.42
N TRP A 227 -19.20 9.13 9.28
CA TRP A 227 -19.25 9.99 8.09
C TRP A 227 -20.56 9.90 7.30
N TYR A 228 -21.38 8.89 7.60
CA TYR A 228 -22.54 8.54 6.79
C TYR A 228 -23.82 8.50 7.65
N ASP A 229 -24.95 8.76 7.00
CA ASP A 229 -26.27 8.74 7.65
C ASP A 229 -26.62 7.35 8.18
N ARG A 230 -27.48 7.30 9.21
CA ARG A 230 -27.81 6.07 9.96
C ARG A 230 -28.24 4.90 9.07
N PHE A 231 -28.97 5.18 7.99
CA PHE A 231 -29.57 4.16 7.11
C PHE A 231 -28.90 4.06 5.73
N SER A 232 -27.72 4.66 5.55
CA SER A 232 -27.01 4.51 4.28
C SER A 232 -26.41 3.10 4.17
N TRP A 233 -26.36 2.58 2.94
CA TRP A 233 -25.75 1.28 2.69
C TRP A 233 -24.27 1.25 3.10
N GLN A 234 -23.55 2.38 2.96
CA GLN A 234 -22.16 2.51 3.38
C GLN A 234 -22.02 2.27 4.88
N ARG A 235 -22.87 2.90 5.68
CA ARG A 235 -22.82 2.75 7.14
C ARG A 235 -23.23 1.36 7.59
N MET A 236 -24.23 0.77 6.94
CA MET A 236 -24.63 -0.62 7.20
C MET A 236 -23.50 -1.60 6.91
N LEU A 237 -22.82 -1.44 5.77
CA LEU A 237 -21.66 -2.26 5.40
C LEU A 237 -20.53 -2.11 6.43
N ILE A 238 -20.16 -0.88 6.79
CA ILE A 238 -19.10 -0.63 7.78
C ILE A 238 -19.49 -1.19 9.16
N ASN A 239 -20.74 -1.03 9.59
CA ASN A 239 -21.20 -1.58 10.88
C ASN A 239 -21.19 -3.11 10.90
N THR A 240 -21.59 -3.74 9.80
CA THR A 240 -21.51 -5.20 9.64
C THR A 240 -20.05 -5.65 9.69
N ALA A 241 -19.17 -4.94 8.98
CA ALA A 241 -17.74 -5.22 8.98
C ALA A 241 -17.10 -5.06 10.36
N LYS A 242 -17.58 -4.16 11.23
CA LYS A 242 -17.09 -4.10 12.64
C LYS A 242 -17.31 -5.43 13.35
N VAL A 243 -18.47 -6.05 13.20
CA VAL A 243 -18.78 -7.34 13.83
C VAL A 243 -17.89 -8.43 13.25
N ILE A 244 -17.76 -8.49 11.92
CA ILE A 244 -16.93 -9.49 11.22
C ILE A 244 -15.45 -9.34 11.60
N ILE A 245 -14.92 -8.12 11.59
CA ILE A 245 -13.51 -7.85 11.93
C ILE A 245 -13.27 -8.09 13.42
N ALA A 246 -14.21 -7.74 14.30
CA ALA A 246 -14.09 -8.09 15.72
C ALA A 246 -14.06 -9.60 15.93
N ALA A 247 -14.89 -10.37 15.21
CA ALA A 247 -14.84 -11.82 15.22
C ALA A 247 -13.50 -12.36 14.68
N ALA A 248 -12.91 -11.72 13.69
CA ALA A 248 -11.60 -12.10 13.14
C ALA A 248 -10.39 -11.68 14.00
N ILE A 249 -10.54 -10.69 14.89
CA ILE A 249 -9.56 -10.33 15.94
C ILE A 249 -9.68 -11.25 17.16
N TYR A 250 -10.92 -11.59 17.55
CA TYR A 250 -11.22 -12.91 18.13
C TYR A 250 -10.75 -13.97 17.08
N PHE A 251 -10.82 -15.28 17.19
CA PHE A 251 -10.19 -16.26 16.26
C PHE A 251 -8.69 -16.15 15.85
N SER A 252 -8.05 -14.97 15.78
CA SER A 252 -6.62 -14.77 15.49
C SER A 252 -5.73 -14.72 16.73
N TYR A 253 -6.30 -14.90 17.92
CA TYR A 253 -5.55 -14.91 19.18
C TYR A 253 -4.53 -16.03 19.26
N THR A 254 -3.41 -15.72 19.89
CA THR A 254 -2.54 -16.65 20.61
C THR A 254 -3.09 -16.84 22.02
N ARG A 255 -3.52 -18.05 22.40
CA ARG A 255 -3.51 -18.39 23.82
C ARG A 255 -2.06 -18.72 24.17
N SER A 256 -1.41 -17.82 24.91
CA SER A 256 -0.18 -18.08 25.65
C SER A 256 -0.47 -18.97 26.85
#